data_AF-A0A0A6YD28-F1
#
_entry.id   AF-A0A0A6YD28-F1
#
_cell.length_a   1.000
_cell.length_b   1.000
_cell.length_c   1.000
_cell.angle_alpha   90.00
_cell.angle_beta   90.00
_cell.angle_gamma   90.00
#
_symmetry.space_group_name_H-M   'P 1'
#
loop_
_entity.id
_entity.type
_entity.pdbx_description
1 polymer ?
#
loop_
_entity_poly.entity_id
_entity_poly.type
_entity_poly.pdbx_seq_one_letter_code
_entity_poly.pdbx_strand_id
1 'polypeptide(L)'
;MSTSAPSRTRSWRSLTVRLMLAQTSVLLSGLVIVMITAVLVGPDMFHEELIDAGHYDEADGLDHLEDAFRSVSLMALAIGGLTALCIAGLLSFYLYRIIGRSLASFSTAAEEVAAGNYDVRVTSAALGPEFDALAGSFNGMAAKLSAVDTTRRQMLADLAHEMRTPLASLKGHLEGVEDGVVALDEHTTGILNAQITRLERLA
;
A
#
# COMPACT_ATOMS: atom_id res chain seq x y z
N MET A 1 -3.81 28.83 -14.89
CA MET A 1 -2.97 27.97 -15.73
C MET A 1 -2.77 26.66 -14.98
N SER A 2 -3.65 25.69 -15.24
CA SER A 2 -3.83 24.46 -14.47
C SER A 2 -2.93 23.35 -15.03
N THR A 3 -1.91 22.96 -14.28
CA THR A 3 -1.04 21.82 -14.61
C THR A 3 -1.70 20.52 -14.16
N SER A 4 -2.17 19.74 -15.13
CA SER A 4 -2.67 18.38 -14.96
C SER A 4 -1.55 17.43 -14.51
N ALA A 5 -1.73 16.78 -13.36
CA ALA A 5 -0.88 15.68 -12.90
C ALA A 5 -1.18 14.39 -13.71
N PRO A 6 -0.16 13.61 -14.11
CA PRO A 6 -0.39 12.35 -14.80
C PRO A 6 -0.76 11.24 -13.80
N SER A 7 -1.96 10.69 -13.95
CA SER A 7 -2.44 9.52 -13.23
C SER A 7 -1.70 8.25 -13.68
N ARG A 8 -0.66 7.84 -12.94
CA ARG A 8 0.03 6.56 -13.13
C ARG A 8 -0.73 5.41 -12.47
N THR A 9 -1.88 5.02 -13.02
CA THR A 9 -2.67 3.87 -12.51
C THR A 9 -2.39 2.54 -13.23
N ARG A 10 -1.33 2.44 -14.06
CA ARG A 10 -1.14 1.29 -14.97
C ARG A 10 -0.22 0.16 -14.47
N SER A 11 0.50 0.32 -13.36
CA SER A 11 1.51 -0.66 -12.93
C SER A 11 0.93 -1.90 -12.23
N TRP A 12 -0.20 -1.76 -11.54
CA TRP A 12 -0.76 -2.85 -10.70
C TRP A 12 -1.28 -4.04 -11.50
N ARG A 13 -1.85 -3.81 -12.68
CA ARG A 13 -2.24 -4.90 -13.60
C ARG A 13 -1.04 -5.72 -14.06
N SER A 14 0.13 -5.09 -14.21
CA SER A 14 1.34 -5.79 -14.64
C SER A 14 1.88 -6.74 -13.57
N LEU A 15 1.74 -6.39 -12.29
CA LEU A 15 2.17 -7.25 -11.18
C LEU A 15 1.27 -8.48 -11.06
N THR A 16 -0.06 -8.32 -11.20
CA THR A 16 -1.02 -9.43 -11.19
C THR A 16 -0.76 -10.40 -12.32
N VAL A 17 -0.57 -9.88 -13.52
CA VAL A 17 -0.30 -10.71 -14.70
C VAL A 17 1.00 -11.47 -14.48
N ARG A 18 2.05 -10.84 -13.94
CA ARG A 18 3.31 -11.52 -13.61
C ARG A 18 3.15 -12.59 -12.54
N LEU A 19 2.40 -12.32 -11.46
CA LEU A 19 2.16 -13.27 -10.36
C LEU A 19 1.28 -14.45 -10.81
N MET A 20 0.21 -14.18 -11.56
CA MET A 20 -0.62 -15.24 -12.14
C MET A 20 0.18 -16.07 -13.13
N LEU A 21 0.97 -15.44 -14.02
CA LEU A 21 1.85 -16.16 -14.96
C LEU A 21 2.88 -17.02 -14.22
N ALA A 22 3.49 -16.50 -13.15
CA ALA A 22 4.44 -17.26 -12.33
C ALA A 22 3.75 -18.45 -11.66
N GLN A 23 2.58 -18.23 -11.06
CA GLN A 23 1.84 -19.29 -10.37
C GLN A 23 1.29 -20.36 -11.32
N THR A 24 0.76 -19.96 -12.48
CA THR A 24 0.36 -20.92 -13.52
C THR A 24 1.57 -21.68 -14.05
N SER A 25 2.73 -21.03 -14.20
CA SER A 25 3.96 -21.70 -14.63
C SER A 25 4.43 -22.74 -13.61
N VAL A 26 4.37 -22.43 -12.31
CA VAL A 26 4.72 -23.37 -11.24
C VAL A 26 3.77 -24.57 -11.22
N LEU A 27 2.45 -24.33 -11.32
CA LEU A 27 1.47 -25.41 -11.34
C LEU A 27 1.55 -26.26 -12.59
N LEU A 28 1.77 -25.64 -13.75
CA LEU A 28 1.97 -26.35 -15.01
C LEU A 28 3.23 -27.21 -14.92
N SER A 29 4.34 -26.66 -14.40
CA SER A 29 5.59 -27.40 -14.19
C SER A 29 5.36 -28.61 -13.26
N GLY A 30 4.68 -28.41 -12.13
CA GLY A 30 4.34 -29.50 -11.22
C GLY A 30 3.47 -30.57 -11.88
N LEU A 31 2.44 -30.17 -12.64
CA LEU A 31 1.58 -31.09 -13.36
C LEU A 31 2.34 -31.88 -14.43
N VAL A 32 3.22 -31.22 -15.18
CA VAL A 32 4.06 -31.86 -16.20
C VAL A 32 5.04 -32.85 -15.56
N ILE A 33 5.68 -32.49 -14.45
CA ILE A 33 6.57 -33.39 -13.71
C ILE A 33 5.81 -34.64 -13.27
N VAL A 34 4.66 -34.49 -12.62
CA VAL A 34 3.88 -35.64 -12.15
C VAL A 34 3.37 -36.48 -13.34
N MET A 35 2.95 -35.84 -14.44
CA MET A 35 2.53 -36.55 -15.65
C MET A 35 3.67 -37.37 -16.26
N ILE A 36 4.86 -36.79 -16.37
CA ILE A 36 6.06 -37.47 -16.88
C ILE A 36 6.41 -38.65 -15.96
N THR A 37 6.47 -38.45 -14.63
CA THR A 37 6.76 -39.52 -13.68
C THR A 37 5.74 -40.66 -13.76
N ALA A 38 4.45 -40.35 -13.84
CA ALA A 38 3.40 -41.37 -13.92
C ALA A 38 3.49 -42.21 -15.22
N VAL A 39 3.84 -41.58 -16.35
CA VAL A 39 3.91 -42.26 -17.65
C VAL A 39 5.23 -43.04 -17.83
N LEU A 40 6.34 -42.58 -17.26
CA LEU A 40 7.64 -43.24 -17.40
C LEU A 40 7.91 -44.32 -16.34
N VAL A 41 7.52 -44.07 -15.08
CA VAL A 41 7.83 -44.98 -13.95
C VAL A 41 6.68 -45.96 -13.70
N GLY A 42 5.44 -45.55 -13.97
CA GLY A 42 4.25 -46.36 -13.73
C GLY A 42 4.27 -47.72 -14.44
N PRO A 43 4.55 -47.76 -15.75
CA PRO A 43 4.66 -49.01 -16.52
C PRO A 43 5.74 -49.97 -16.00
N ASP A 44 6.98 -49.48 -15.86
CA ASP A 44 8.14 -50.28 -15.48
C ASP A 44 7.95 -50.96 -14.11
N MET A 45 7.40 -50.23 -13.12
CA MET A 45 7.20 -50.75 -11.77
C MET A 45 6.13 -51.87 -11.72
N PHE A 46 5.09 -51.78 -12.55
CA PHE A 46 4.08 -52.83 -12.64
C PHE A 46 4.61 -54.07 -13.35
N HIS A 47 5.44 -53.89 -14.38
CA HIS A 47 6.03 -54.98 -15.14
C HIS A 47 6.98 -55.82 -14.26
N GLU A 48 7.79 -55.18 -13.42
CA GLU A 48 8.72 -55.85 -12.50
C GLU A 48 7.99 -56.68 -11.42
N GLU A 49 6.92 -56.13 -10.82
CA GLU A 49 6.15 -56.81 -9.76
C GLU A 49 5.32 -58.00 -10.28
N LEU A 50 4.84 -57.93 -11.52
CA LEU A 50 4.05 -59.00 -12.16
C LEU A 50 4.93 -60.16 -12.64
N ILE A 51 6.16 -59.88 -13.05
CA ILE A 51 7.19 -60.88 -13.39
C ILE A 51 7.57 -61.67 -12.13
N ASP A 52 7.76 -61.00 -10.98
CA ASP A 52 8.12 -61.67 -9.72
C ASP A 52 6.98 -62.53 -9.14
N ALA A 53 5.72 -62.19 -9.47
CA ALA A 53 4.51 -62.95 -9.09
C ALA A 53 4.25 -64.21 -9.94
N GLY A 54 5.03 -64.49 -10.98
CA GLY A 54 5.06 -65.79 -11.66
C GLY A 54 3.95 -66.09 -12.69
N HIS A 55 3.17 -65.10 -13.15
CA HIS A 55 1.98 -65.31 -14.02
C HIS A 55 2.23 -65.05 -15.53
N TYR A 56 3.30 -65.62 -16.09
CA TYR A 56 3.78 -65.35 -17.46
C TYR A 56 2.90 -65.85 -18.64
N ASP A 57 1.73 -66.44 -18.39
CA ASP A 57 0.97 -67.18 -19.43
C ASP A 57 -0.19 -66.39 -20.08
N GLU A 58 -0.50 -65.17 -19.59
CA GLU A 58 -1.53 -64.28 -20.17
C GLU A 58 -0.91 -62.97 -20.68
N ALA A 59 -0.05 -63.06 -21.70
CA ALA A 59 0.55 -61.89 -22.35
C ALA A 59 -0.50 -60.89 -22.89
N ASP A 60 -1.69 -61.36 -23.29
CA ASP A 60 -2.79 -60.52 -23.78
C ASP A 60 -3.49 -59.70 -22.66
N GLY A 61 -3.42 -60.17 -21.41
CA GLY A 61 -4.03 -59.50 -20.26
C GLY A 61 -3.19 -58.35 -19.70
N LEU A 62 -1.86 -58.41 -19.87
CA LEU A 62 -0.91 -57.43 -19.35
C LEU A 62 -0.98 -56.10 -20.11
N ASP A 63 -1.05 -56.15 -21.45
CA ASP A 63 -1.18 -54.95 -22.29
C ASP A 63 -2.47 -54.17 -21.99
N HIS A 64 -3.58 -54.88 -21.77
CA HIS A 64 -4.87 -54.27 -21.40
C HIS A 64 -4.86 -53.62 -20.00
N LEU A 65 -4.12 -54.21 -19.04
CA LEU A 65 -3.98 -53.66 -17.69
C LEU A 65 -3.11 -52.39 -17.69
N GLU A 66 -2.05 -52.38 -18.49
CA GLU A 66 -1.16 -51.23 -18.64
C GLU A 66 -1.86 -50.03 -19.31
N ASP A 67 -2.61 -50.28 -20.39
CA ASP A 67 -3.43 -49.26 -21.05
C ASP A 67 -4.53 -48.72 -20.13
N ALA A 68 -5.17 -49.59 -19.34
CA ALA A 68 -6.15 -49.20 -18.33
C ALA A 68 -5.52 -48.31 -17.25
N PHE A 69 -4.35 -48.68 -16.72
CA PHE A 69 -3.64 -47.90 -15.71
C PHE A 69 -3.20 -46.53 -16.25
N ARG A 70 -2.66 -46.47 -17.47
CA ARG A 70 -2.24 -45.24 -18.12
C ARG A 70 -3.41 -44.29 -18.36
N SER A 71 -4.53 -44.81 -18.84
CA SER A 71 -5.73 -43.99 -19.09
C SER A 71 -6.34 -43.44 -17.81
N VAL A 72 -6.44 -44.24 -16.74
CA VAL A 72 -6.91 -43.81 -15.42
C VAL A 72 -5.97 -42.78 -14.81
N SER A 73 -4.66 -42.99 -14.89
CA SER A 73 -3.65 -42.06 -14.38
C SER A 73 -3.67 -40.72 -15.11
N LEU A 74 -3.81 -40.72 -16.44
CA LEU A 74 -3.93 -39.50 -17.23
C LEU A 74 -5.22 -38.73 -16.92
N MET A 75 -6.36 -39.43 -16.75
CA MET A 75 -7.61 -38.80 -16.33
C MET A 75 -7.50 -38.18 -14.93
N ALA A 76 -6.90 -38.91 -13.98
CA ALA A 76 -6.68 -38.42 -12.62
C ALA A 76 -5.79 -37.17 -12.61
N LEU A 77 -4.73 -37.15 -13.42
CA LEU A 77 -3.85 -35.98 -13.58
C LEU A 77 -4.55 -34.81 -14.24
N ALA A 78 -5.32 -35.06 -15.30
CA ALA A 78 -6.06 -34.00 -15.99
C ALA A 78 -7.07 -33.34 -15.05
N ILE A 79 -7.87 -34.13 -14.34
CA ILE A 79 -8.89 -33.63 -13.41
C ILE A 79 -8.22 -32.95 -12.21
N GLY A 80 -7.25 -33.60 -11.57
CA GLY A 80 -6.54 -33.06 -10.40
C GLY A 80 -5.77 -31.79 -10.73
N GLY A 81 -5.05 -31.79 -11.86
CA GLY A 81 -4.30 -30.64 -12.36
C GLY A 81 -5.19 -29.45 -12.70
N LEU A 82 -6.29 -29.69 -13.43
CA LEU A 82 -7.24 -28.63 -13.77
C LEU A 82 -7.89 -28.04 -12.51
N THR A 83 -8.27 -28.90 -11.55
CA THR A 83 -8.86 -28.47 -10.28
C THR A 83 -7.89 -27.63 -9.46
N ALA A 84 -6.63 -28.07 -9.34
CA ALA A 84 -5.58 -27.32 -8.64
C ALA A 84 -5.33 -25.95 -9.30
N LEU A 85 -5.30 -25.91 -10.64
CA LEU A 85 -5.08 -24.67 -11.40
C LEU A 85 -6.25 -23.68 -11.24
N CYS A 86 -7.49 -24.18 -11.23
CA CYS A 86 -8.67 -23.39 -10.93
C CYS A 86 -8.63 -22.81 -9.51
N ILE A 87 -8.41 -23.63 -8.48
CA ILE A 87 -8.38 -23.18 -7.08
C ILE A 87 -7.26 -22.15 -6.87
N ALA A 88 -6.08 -22.42 -7.39
CA ALA A 88 -4.95 -21.49 -7.28
C ALA A 88 -5.21 -20.16 -8.00
N GLY A 89 -5.79 -20.20 -9.20
CA GLY A 89 -6.17 -18.98 -9.94
C GLY A 89 -7.19 -18.14 -9.18
N LEU A 90 -8.22 -18.79 -8.62
CA LEU A 90 -9.22 -18.15 -7.77
C LEU A 90 -8.60 -17.50 -6.53
N LEU A 91 -7.76 -18.23 -5.80
CA LEU A 91 -7.09 -17.72 -4.60
C LEU A 91 -6.15 -16.55 -4.91
N SER A 92 -5.35 -16.67 -5.98
CA SER A 92 -4.43 -15.62 -6.44
C SER A 92 -5.20 -14.35 -6.83
N PHE A 93 -6.31 -14.49 -7.56
CA PHE A 93 -7.18 -13.38 -7.93
C PHE A 93 -7.82 -12.71 -6.70
N TYR A 94 -8.29 -13.51 -5.75
CA TYR A 94 -8.86 -13.02 -4.49
C TYR A 94 -7.83 -12.20 -3.68
N LEU A 95 -6.64 -12.76 -3.45
CA LEU A 95 -5.55 -12.09 -2.73
C LEU A 95 -5.12 -10.79 -3.42
N TYR A 96 -5.00 -10.80 -4.75
CA TYR A 96 -4.69 -9.60 -5.50
C TYR A 96 -5.74 -8.51 -5.28
N ARG A 97 -7.03 -8.85 -5.36
CA ARG A 97 -8.12 -7.88 -5.25
C ARG A 97 -8.17 -7.25 -3.87
N ILE A 98 -7.99 -8.04 -2.82
CA ILE A 98 -8.05 -7.54 -1.44
C ILE A 98 -6.81 -6.70 -1.08
N ILE A 99 -5.61 -7.15 -1.44
CA ILE A 99 -4.37 -6.40 -1.18
C ILE A 99 -4.34 -5.12 -2.01
N GLY A 100 -4.69 -5.20 -3.29
CA GLY A 100 -4.72 -4.04 -4.19
C GLY A 100 -5.70 -2.97 -3.72
N ARG A 101 -6.87 -3.36 -3.20
CA ARG A 101 -7.84 -2.42 -2.63
C ARG A 101 -7.32 -1.75 -1.37
N SER A 102 -6.71 -2.52 -0.46
CA SER A 102 -6.10 -1.97 0.76
C SER A 102 -5.03 -0.94 0.43
N LEU A 103 -4.11 -1.28 -0.47
CA LEU A 103 -3.00 -0.40 -0.81
C LEU A 103 -3.43 0.85 -1.59
N ALA A 104 -4.46 0.77 -2.42
CA ALA A 104 -5.06 1.95 -3.04
C ALA A 104 -5.65 2.90 -1.99
N SER A 105 -6.23 2.37 -0.91
CA SER A 105 -6.70 3.17 0.22
C SER A 105 -5.56 3.92 0.90
N PHE A 106 -4.42 3.25 1.15
CA PHE A 106 -3.23 3.90 1.71
C PHE A 106 -2.65 4.96 0.76
N SER A 107 -2.58 4.68 -0.54
CA SER A 107 -2.09 5.65 -1.53
C SER A 107 -2.95 6.91 -1.53
N THR A 108 -4.27 6.75 -1.55
CA THR A 108 -5.21 7.89 -1.53
C THR A 108 -5.10 8.67 -0.23
N ALA A 109 -5.01 7.99 0.92
CA ALA A 109 -4.84 8.65 2.20
C ALA A 109 -3.49 9.38 2.30
N ALA A 110 -2.42 8.83 1.73
CA ALA A 110 -1.12 9.48 1.69
C ALA A 110 -1.14 10.74 0.81
N GLU A 111 -1.86 10.73 -0.32
CA GLU A 111 -2.07 11.91 -1.16
C GLU A 111 -2.85 13.00 -0.42
N GLU A 112 -3.90 12.64 0.33
CA GLU A 112 -4.64 13.58 1.19
C GLU A 112 -3.74 14.20 2.27
N VAL A 113 -2.93 13.38 2.96
CA VAL A 113 -1.93 13.88 3.92
C VAL A 113 -0.93 14.82 3.25
N ALA A 114 -0.44 14.48 2.06
CA ALA A 114 0.48 15.34 1.31
C ALA A 114 -0.17 16.67 0.87
N ALA A 115 -1.48 16.68 0.65
CA ALA A 115 -2.26 17.89 0.38
C ALA A 115 -2.57 18.72 1.65
N GLY A 116 -2.16 18.26 2.83
CA GLY A 116 -2.35 18.93 4.11
C GLY A 116 -3.59 18.50 4.89
N ASN A 117 -4.33 17.49 4.40
CA ASN A 117 -5.46 16.91 5.12
C ASN A 117 -5.00 15.78 6.05
N TYR A 118 -4.73 16.12 7.31
CA TYR A 118 -4.19 15.19 8.30
C TYR A 118 -5.26 14.41 9.08
N ASP A 119 -6.55 14.65 8.81
CA ASP A 119 -7.66 13.97 9.49
C ASP A 119 -8.06 12.65 8.81
N VAL A 120 -7.49 12.36 7.63
CA VAL A 120 -7.70 11.09 6.95
C VAL A 120 -7.19 9.91 7.79
N ARG A 121 -7.96 8.83 7.80
CA ARG A 121 -7.61 7.58 8.48
C ARG A 121 -7.79 6.40 7.56
N VAL A 122 -6.89 5.42 7.67
CA VAL A 122 -7.00 4.15 6.96
C VAL A 122 -7.53 3.11 7.93
N THR A 123 -8.64 2.46 7.55
CA THR A 123 -9.17 1.29 8.25
C THR A 123 -8.41 0.05 7.78
N SER A 124 -8.02 -0.82 8.73
CA SER A 124 -7.39 -2.07 8.33
C SER A 124 -8.37 -2.96 7.58
N ALA A 125 -7.88 -3.61 6.53
CA ALA A 125 -8.62 -4.60 5.76
C ALA A 125 -8.68 -5.98 6.46
N ALA A 126 -8.25 -6.10 7.72
CA ALA A 126 -8.16 -7.35 8.48
C ALA A 126 -7.41 -8.46 7.70
N LEU A 127 -6.36 -8.06 6.96
CA LEU A 127 -5.53 -8.92 6.12
C LEU A 127 -4.48 -9.71 6.91
N GLY A 128 -4.31 -9.37 8.18
CA GLY A 128 -3.27 -9.90 9.05
C GLY A 128 -2.70 -8.81 9.97
N PRO A 129 -1.99 -9.20 11.03
CA PRO A 129 -1.45 -8.28 12.02
C PRO A 129 -0.47 -7.27 11.44
N GLU A 130 0.23 -7.61 10.35
CA GLU A 130 1.16 -6.72 9.66
C GLU A 130 0.44 -5.54 8.99
N PHE A 131 -0.73 -5.79 8.37
CA PHE A 131 -1.54 -4.73 7.77
C PHE A 131 -2.23 -3.87 8.84
N ASP A 132 -2.64 -4.48 9.96
CA ASP A 132 -3.17 -3.76 11.11
C ASP A 132 -2.12 -2.82 11.70
N ALA A 133 -0.88 -3.31 11.87
CA ALA A 133 0.24 -2.52 12.37
C ALA A 133 0.61 -1.38 11.41
N LEU A 134 0.57 -1.60 10.10
CA LEU A 134 0.78 -0.56 9.09
C LEU A 134 -0.31 0.53 9.15
N ALA A 135 -1.58 0.13 9.26
CA ALA A 135 -2.70 1.06 9.41
C ALA A 135 -2.54 1.90 10.70
N GLY A 136 -2.20 1.26 11.81
CA GLY A 136 -1.91 1.93 13.08
C GLY A 136 -0.76 2.94 12.97
N SER A 137 0.34 2.53 12.33
CA SER A 137 1.52 3.40 12.13
C SER A 137 1.21 4.60 11.24
N PHE A 138 0.48 4.39 10.14
CA PHE A 138 0.04 5.46 9.24
C PHE A 138 -0.87 6.46 9.96
N ASN A 139 -1.89 5.97 10.67
CA ASN A 139 -2.82 6.82 11.41
C ASN A 139 -2.10 7.59 12.53
N GLY A 140 -1.14 6.97 13.21
CA GLY A 140 -0.31 7.62 14.22
C GLY A 140 0.57 8.74 13.63
N MET A 141 1.15 8.53 12.45
CA MET A 141 1.89 9.56 11.72
C MET A 141 0.98 10.74 11.34
N ALA A 142 -0.19 10.48 10.77
CA ALA A 142 -1.16 11.51 10.39
C ALA A 142 -1.62 12.33 11.61
N ALA A 143 -1.88 11.68 12.74
CA ALA A 143 -2.24 12.35 13.99
C ALA A 143 -1.12 13.26 14.52
N LYS A 144 0.14 12.81 14.49
CA LYS A 144 1.30 13.64 14.87
C LYS A 144 1.43 14.87 13.97
N LEU A 145 1.24 14.70 12.66
CA LEU A 145 1.32 15.80 11.71
C LEU A 145 0.19 16.82 11.91
N SER A 146 -1.04 16.35 12.19
CA SER A 146 -2.18 17.20 12.59
C SER A 146 -1.87 18.04 13.84
N ALA A 147 -1.26 17.43 14.87
CA ALA A 147 -0.87 18.13 16.08
C ALA A 147 0.20 19.20 15.84
N VAL A 148 1.20 18.90 15.01
CA VAL A 148 2.24 19.86 14.62
C VAL A 148 1.63 21.04 13.85
N ASP A 149 0.74 20.79 12.89
CA ASP A 149 0.10 21.85 12.12
C ASP A 149 -0.80 22.74 12.98
N THR A 150 -1.57 22.12 13.88
CA THR A 150 -2.40 22.85 14.85
C THR A 150 -1.55 23.76 15.74
N THR A 151 -0.45 23.22 16.27
CA THR A 151 0.50 23.98 17.11
C THR A 151 1.11 25.14 16.34
N ARG A 152 1.54 24.89 15.09
CA ARG A 152 2.08 25.93 14.20
C ARG A 152 1.07 27.04 13.97
N ARG A 153 -0.18 26.72 13.66
CA ARG A 153 -1.25 27.71 13.43
C ARG A 153 -1.52 28.54 14.68
N GLN A 154 -1.55 27.90 15.86
CA GLN A 154 -1.73 28.60 17.12
C GLN A 154 -0.58 29.56 17.40
N MET A 155 0.67 29.10 17.26
CA MET A 155 1.86 29.95 17.41
C MET A 155 1.83 31.16 16.46
N LEU A 156 1.48 30.95 15.19
CA LEU A 156 1.38 32.05 14.23
C LEU A 156 0.26 33.04 14.59
N ALA A 157 -0.87 32.56 15.11
CA ALA A 157 -1.96 33.40 15.57
C ALA A 157 -1.56 34.22 16.81
N ASP A 158 -0.89 33.59 17.76
CA ASP A 158 -0.42 34.24 18.99
C ASP A 158 0.63 35.31 18.67
N LEU A 159 1.61 34.99 17.81
CA LEU A 159 2.60 35.97 17.32
C LEU A 159 1.94 37.16 16.62
N ALA A 160 0.96 36.91 15.74
CA ALA A 160 0.23 37.97 15.07
C ALA A 160 -0.53 38.87 16.05
N HIS A 161 -1.08 38.30 17.12
CA HIS A 161 -1.76 39.07 18.17
C HIS A 161 -0.78 39.93 18.97
N GLU A 162 0.35 39.37 19.37
CA GLU A 162 1.39 40.08 20.10
C GLU A 162 2.02 41.22 19.29
N MET A 163 2.16 41.05 17.97
CA MET A 163 2.65 42.11 17.07
C MET A 163 1.64 43.23 16.81
N ARG A 164 0.33 42.93 16.82
CA ARG A 164 -0.71 43.92 16.54
C ARG A 164 -0.72 45.06 17.55
N THR A 165 -0.47 44.76 18.82
CA THR A 165 -0.47 45.75 19.91
C THR A 165 0.62 46.82 19.78
N PRO A 166 1.92 46.49 19.68
CA PRO A 166 2.98 47.48 19.49
C PRO A 166 2.83 48.22 18.16
N LEU A 167 2.38 47.56 17.08
CA LEU A 167 2.10 48.23 15.80
C LEU A 167 0.97 49.25 15.90
N ALA A 168 -0.13 48.92 16.58
CA ALA A 168 -1.21 49.86 16.83
C ALA A 168 -0.76 51.05 17.70
N SER A 169 0.12 50.80 18.68
CA SER A 169 0.71 51.85 19.51
C SER A 169 1.62 52.78 18.72
N LEU A 170 2.48 52.24 17.85
CA LEU A 170 3.31 53.02 16.91
C LEU A 170 2.44 53.87 16.00
N LYS A 171 1.41 53.26 15.39
CA LYS A 171 0.49 53.97 14.49
C LYS A 171 -0.23 55.11 15.20
N GLY A 172 -0.76 54.88 16.41
CA GLY A 172 -1.49 55.90 17.16
C GLY A 172 -0.62 57.09 17.59
N HIS A 173 0.65 56.86 17.93
CA HIS A 173 1.58 57.96 18.23
C HIS A 173 1.95 58.75 16.97
N LEU A 174 2.14 58.09 15.83
CA LEU A 174 2.41 58.77 14.56
C LEU A 174 1.20 59.62 14.12
N GLU A 175 -0.02 59.08 14.19
CA GLU A 175 -1.25 59.82 13.91
C GLU A 175 -1.41 61.03 14.85
N GLY A 176 -1.15 60.85 16.15
CA GLY A 176 -1.20 61.95 17.11
C GLY A 176 -0.19 63.08 16.83
N VAL A 177 0.98 62.73 16.30
CA VAL A 177 1.98 63.71 15.85
C VAL A 177 1.53 64.42 14.58
N GLU A 178 0.98 63.68 13.60
CA GLU A 178 0.46 64.25 12.34
C GLU A 178 -0.70 65.22 12.58
N ASP A 179 -1.62 64.88 13.49
CA ASP A 179 -2.77 65.71 13.86
C ASP A 179 -2.39 66.89 14.78
N GLY A 180 -1.12 66.99 15.21
CA GLY A 180 -0.63 68.04 16.11
C GLY A 180 -1.12 67.91 17.55
N VAL A 181 -1.73 66.79 17.91
CA VAL A 181 -2.25 66.49 19.27
C VAL A 181 -1.10 66.08 20.20
N VAL A 182 -0.06 65.44 19.67
CA VAL A 182 1.16 65.01 20.38
C VAL A 182 2.36 65.74 19.79
N ALA A 183 3.20 66.34 20.62
CA ALA A 183 4.44 66.96 20.16
C ALA A 183 5.50 65.89 19.85
N LEU A 184 6.21 66.02 18.74
CA LEU A 184 7.35 65.17 18.42
C LEU A 184 8.57 65.59 19.26
N ASP A 185 8.55 65.22 20.53
CA ASP A 185 9.58 65.51 21.52
C ASP A 185 10.41 64.25 21.87
N GLU A 186 11.38 64.42 22.77
CA GLU A 186 12.26 63.35 23.21
C GLU A 186 11.48 62.21 23.90
N HIS A 187 10.37 62.53 24.58
CA HIS A 187 9.49 61.56 25.21
C HIS A 187 8.79 60.66 24.18
N THR A 188 8.13 61.26 23.19
CA THR A 188 7.41 60.57 22.12
C THR A 188 8.36 59.72 21.28
N THR A 189 9.54 60.26 20.95
CA THR A 189 10.60 59.54 20.23
C THR A 189 11.10 58.34 21.04
N GLY A 190 11.23 58.49 22.37
CA GLY A 190 11.56 57.40 23.29
C GLY A 190 10.52 56.27 23.30
N ILE A 191 9.23 56.61 23.29
CA ILE A 191 8.14 55.61 23.22
C ILE A 191 8.17 54.85 21.89
N LEU A 192 8.29 55.56 20.76
CA LEU A 192 8.36 54.95 19.43
C LEU A 192 9.56 53.98 19.33
N ASN A 193 10.75 54.42 19.75
CA ASN A 193 11.93 53.56 19.80
C ASN A 193 11.74 52.34 20.71
N ALA A 194 11.13 52.51 21.88
CA ALA A 194 10.85 51.39 22.78
C ALA A 194 9.92 50.34 22.14
N GLN A 195 8.91 50.74 21.37
CA GLN A 195 8.05 49.80 20.64
C GLN A 195 8.78 49.10 19.48
N ILE A 196 9.66 49.82 18.77
CA ILE A 196 10.52 49.23 17.73
C ILE A 196 11.44 48.18 18.34
N THR A 197 12.17 48.49 19.42
CA THR A 197 13.02 47.52 20.13
C THR A 197 12.23 46.31 20.63
N ARG A 198 10.98 46.52 21.06
CA ARG A 198 10.11 45.42 21.47
C ARG A 198 9.73 44.49 20.31
N LEU A 199 9.47 45.03 19.13
CA LEU A 199 9.23 44.27 17.91
C LEU A 199 10.48 43.54 17.42
N GLU A 200 11.65 44.18 17.48
CA GLU A 200 12.94 43.56 17.12
C GLU A 200 13.26 42.33 17.98
N ARG A 201 12.85 42.32 19.25
CA ARG A 201 13.04 41.17 20.14
C ARG A 201 12.11 39.99 19.84
N LEU A 202 11.06 40.20 19.05
CA LEU A 202 10.07 39.18 18.68
C LEU A 202 10.37 38.51 17.32
N ALA A 203 11.29 39.09 16.52
CA ALA A 203 11.71 38.59 15.21
C ALA A 203 12.96 37.70 15.32
#